data_AF-X1R6W4-F1
#
_entry.id   AF-X1R6W4-F1
#
_cell.length_a   1.000
_cell.length_b   1.000
_cell.length_c   1.000
_cell.angle_alpha   90.00
_cell.angle_beta   90.00
_cell.angle_gamma   90.00
#
_symmetry.space_group_name_H-M   'P 1'
#
loop_
_entity.id
_entity.type
_entity.pdbx_description
1 polymer ?
#
loop_
_entity_poly.entity_id
_entity_poly.type
_entity_poly.pdbx_seq_one_letter_code
_entity_poly.pdbx_strand_id
1 'polypeptide(L)'
;VEYAKINVELEPLGLKDSENNSGPDKAKTAVFEVTEVPSPAVITAEVKITPRTVNLKSNGRWVMVHIELPEGYSAADIDVSTIWLDGAVEAETSQVSGEGKLLVKFSRDAVKTYIQGSIGSTGSKFSNINLTVTGEVTGTTFKGSDTIRVKR
;
A
#
# COMPACT_ATOMS: atom_id res chain seq x y z
N VAL A 1 18.44 3.22 -16.50
CA VAL A 1 17.60 4.35 -16.03
C VAL A 1 17.15 5.07 -17.28
N GLU A 2 15.88 4.97 -17.64
CA GLU A 2 15.30 5.56 -18.85
C GLU A 2 14.82 6.97 -18.50
N TYR A 3 15.16 7.96 -19.31
CA TYR A 3 14.88 9.37 -19.01
C TYR A 3 13.64 9.82 -19.80
N ALA A 4 12.56 10.18 -19.11
CA ALA A 4 11.44 10.84 -19.74
C ALA A 4 11.72 12.34 -19.87
N LYS A 5 11.86 12.83 -21.11
CA LYS A 5 11.92 14.27 -21.40
C LYS A 5 10.51 14.81 -21.54
N ILE A 6 10.13 15.73 -20.67
CA ILE A 6 8.84 16.43 -20.76
C ILE A 6 9.10 17.83 -21.30
N ASN A 7 8.47 18.15 -22.43
CA ASN A 7 8.47 19.50 -22.97
C ASN A 7 7.24 20.23 -22.43
N VAL A 8 7.46 21.29 -21.64
CA VAL A 8 6.39 22.18 -21.19
C VAL A 8 6.49 23.48 -21.97
N GLU A 9 5.44 23.79 -22.72
CA GLU A 9 5.28 25.07 -23.42
C GLU A 9 4.46 25.99 -22.52
N LEU A 10 5.09 27.06 -22.00
CA LEU A 10 4.40 28.06 -21.18
C LEU A 10 3.91 29.17 -22.09
N GLU A 11 2.59 29.39 -22.10
CA GLU A 11 2.00 30.53 -22.81
C GLU A 11 2.45 31.85 -22.18
N PRO A 12 2.70 32.90 -22.98
CA PRO A 12 3.08 34.20 -22.45
C PRO A 12 1.90 34.82 -21.68
N LEU A 13 1.97 34.84 -20.35
CA LEU A 13 1.12 35.71 -19.56
C LEU A 13 1.56 37.15 -19.84
N GLY A 14 0.72 37.91 -20.54
CA GLY A 14 0.95 39.31 -20.91
C GLY A 14 0.97 40.25 -19.69
N LEU A 15 1.99 40.11 -18.85
CA LEU A 15 2.28 41.03 -17.74
C LEU A 15 3.25 42.10 -18.26
N LYS A 16 2.81 43.35 -18.18
CA LYS A 16 3.62 44.53 -18.48
C LYS A 16 4.06 45.18 -17.18
N ASP A 17 5.33 45.56 -17.09
CA ASP A 17 5.81 46.39 -15.99
C ASP A 17 5.41 47.87 -16.18
N SER A 18 5.66 48.70 -15.16
CA SER A 18 5.36 50.14 -15.20
C SER A 18 6.20 50.93 -16.20
N GLU A 19 7.21 50.30 -16.81
CA GLU A 19 8.06 50.89 -17.86
C GLU A 19 7.63 50.45 -19.27
N ASN A 20 6.50 49.73 -19.39
CA ASN A 20 5.94 49.22 -20.64
C ASN A 20 6.93 48.31 -21.41
N ASN A 21 7.84 47.66 -20.68
CA ASN A 21 8.66 46.61 -21.24
C ASN A 21 7.75 45.38 -21.41
N SER A 22 7.53 44.96 -22.66
CA SER A 22 6.86 43.69 -22.91
C SER A 22 7.75 42.59 -22.35
N GLY A 23 7.20 41.72 -21.50
CA GLY A 23 7.80 40.41 -21.24
C GLY A 23 8.12 39.70 -22.57
N PRO A 24 9.02 38.69 -22.57
CA PRO A 24 9.61 38.16 -23.79
C PRO A 24 8.55 37.86 -24.86
N ASP A 25 8.70 38.48 -26.05
CA ASP A 25 7.75 38.40 -27.17
C ASP A 25 7.59 36.98 -27.78
N LYS A 26 8.22 35.96 -27.17
CA LYS A 26 8.16 34.56 -27.60
C LYS A 26 8.08 33.62 -26.40
N ALA A 27 7.28 32.56 -26.55
CA ALA A 27 7.26 31.43 -25.63
C ALA A 27 8.68 30.88 -25.45
N LYS A 28 9.09 30.66 -24.21
CA LYS A 28 10.41 30.12 -23.86
C LYS A 28 10.20 28.68 -23.38
N THR A 29 10.61 27.72 -24.19
CA THR A 29 10.60 26.30 -23.80
C THR A 29 11.69 26.06 -22.77
N ALA A 30 11.29 25.65 -21.56
CA ALA A 30 12.23 25.16 -20.55
C ALA A 30 12.14 23.63 -20.53
N VAL A 31 13.29 22.96 -20.63
CA VAL A 31 13.39 21.51 -20.49
C VAL A 31 13.70 21.22 -19.03
N PHE A 32 12.81 20.49 -18.37
CA PHE A 32 13.05 19.99 -17.02
C PHE A 32 13.40 18.52 -17.10
N GLU A 33 14.49 18.13 -16.44
CA GLU A 33 14.88 16.73 -16.31
C GLU A 33 14.22 16.19 -15.05
N VAL A 34 13.17 15.40 -15.22
CA VAL A 34 12.51 14.71 -14.11
C VAL A 34 13.37 13.50 -13.77
N THR A 35 14.07 13.56 -12.64
CA THR A 35 14.80 12.40 -12.12
C THR A 35 13.79 11.49 -11.44
N GLU A 36 13.43 10.37 -12.09
CA GLU A 36 12.71 9.30 -11.40
C GLU A 36 13.63 8.75 -10.30
N VAL A 37 13.28 9.00 -9.04
CA VAL A 37 13.92 8.33 -7.91
C VAL A 37 13.74 6.82 -8.11
N PRO A 38 14.80 6.00 -8.01
CA PRO A 38 14.66 4.56 -8.12
C PRO A 38 13.65 4.12 -7.06
N SER A 39 12.50 3.62 -7.51
CA SER A 39 11.50 3.05 -6.61
C SER A 39 12.21 1.96 -5.80
N PRO A 40 12.07 1.94 -4.46
CA PRO A 40 12.62 0.86 -3.66
C PRO A 40 12.10 -0.47 -4.21
N ALA A 41 12.98 -1.47 -4.28
CA ALA A 41 12.60 -2.80 -4.70
C ALA A 41 11.54 -3.32 -3.71
N VAL A 42 10.35 -3.62 -4.20
CA VAL A 42 9.27 -4.21 -3.39
C VAL A 42 9.08 -5.65 -3.82
N ILE A 43 9.16 -6.56 -2.85
CA ILE A 43 8.94 -7.99 -3.07
C ILE A 43 7.43 -8.25 -3.10
N THR A 44 6.95 -8.90 -4.14
CA THR A 44 5.56 -9.35 -4.19
C THR A 44 5.42 -10.64 -3.39
N ALA A 45 4.60 -10.61 -2.34
CA ALA A 45 4.29 -11.77 -1.51
C ALA A 45 2.88 -12.28 -1.82
N GLU A 46 2.71 -13.60 -1.83
CA GLU A 46 1.37 -14.20 -1.89
C GLU A 46 0.73 -14.11 -0.50
N VAL A 47 -0.45 -13.51 -0.43
CA VAL A 47 -1.15 -13.26 0.83
C VAL A 47 -2.53 -13.87 0.80
N LYS A 48 -2.87 -14.61 1.87
CA LYS A 48 -4.19 -15.23 2.04
C LYS A 48 -4.74 -14.94 3.42
N ILE A 49 -5.88 -14.25 3.46
CA ILE A 49 -6.53 -13.81 4.68
C ILE A 49 -7.65 -14.79 5.04
N THR A 50 -7.66 -15.22 6.29
CA THR A 50 -8.61 -16.15 6.86
C THR A 50 -9.19 -15.61 8.18
N PRO A 51 -10.51 -15.67 8.39
CA PRO A 51 -11.52 -16.25 7.50
C PRO A 51 -11.80 -15.39 6.25
N ARG A 52 -12.15 -16.03 5.12
CA ARG A 52 -12.56 -15.35 3.88
C ARG A 52 -13.83 -14.52 4.04
N THR A 53 -14.62 -14.82 5.07
CA THR A 53 -15.76 -13.99 5.49
C THR A 53 -15.58 -13.52 6.94
N VAL A 54 -15.47 -12.22 7.13
CA VAL A 54 -15.41 -11.57 8.44
C VAL A 54 -16.80 -11.09 8.82
N ASN A 55 -17.44 -11.78 9.77
CA ASN A 55 -18.68 -11.30 10.39
C ASN A 55 -18.33 -10.29 11.50
N LEU A 56 -18.75 -9.03 11.36
CA LEU A 56 -18.49 -7.95 12.31
C LEU A 56 -19.22 -8.15 13.65
N LYS A 57 -20.27 -8.98 13.68
CA LYS A 57 -20.99 -9.37 14.92
C LYS A 57 -20.36 -10.57 15.65
N SER A 58 -19.35 -11.20 15.07
CA SER A 58 -18.72 -12.38 15.68
C SER A 58 -17.62 -11.98 16.66
N ASN A 59 -17.59 -12.65 17.82
CA ASN A 59 -16.57 -12.50 18.87
C ASN A 59 -15.34 -13.38 18.63
N GLY A 60 -14.96 -13.61 17.36
CA GLY A 60 -13.72 -14.29 17.04
C GLY A 60 -12.52 -13.53 17.59
N ARG A 61 -11.42 -14.23 17.92
CA ARG A 61 -10.24 -13.59 18.50
C ARG A 61 -9.28 -13.03 17.44
N TRP A 62 -9.13 -13.77 16.33
CA TRP A 62 -8.05 -13.54 15.38
C TRP A 62 -8.56 -13.40 13.95
N VAL A 63 -7.86 -12.57 13.17
CA VAL A 63 -7.79 -12.66 11.72
C VAL A 63 -6.39 -13.15 11.37
N MET A 64 -6.31 -14.26 10.64
CA MET A 64 -5.06 -14.93 10.31
C MET A 64 -4.68 -14.65 8.86
N VAL A 65 -3.45 -14.24 8.65
CA VAL A 65 -2.88 -13.94 7.34
C VAL A 65 -1.75 -14.92 7.08
N HIS A 66 -1.85 -15.67 6.00
CA HIS A 66 -0.76 -16.48 5.49
C HIS A 66 -0.01 -15.65 4.47
N ILE A 67 1.29 -15.48 4.70
CA ILE A 67 2.21 -14.76 3.83
C ILE A 67 3.19 -15.79 3.29
N GLU A 68 3.32 -15.85 1.98
CA GLU A 68 4.29 -16.70 1.28
C GLU A 68 5.20 -15.79 0.44
N LEU A 69 6.48 -15.78 0.83
CA LEU A 69 7.53 -15.05 0.13
C LEU A 69 8.03 -15.86 -1.07
N PRO A 70 8.56 -15.20 -2.12
CA PRO A 70 9.18 -15.88 -3.24
C PRO A 70 10.45 -16.64 -2.80
N GLU A 71 10.88 -17.57 -3.66
CA GLU A 71 12.08 -18.38 -3.42
C GLU A 71 13.31 -17.50 -3.16
N GLY A 72 14.14 -17.92 -2.21
CA GLY A 72 15.33 -17.18 -1.77
C GLY A 72 15.12 -16.30 -0.54
N TYR A 73 13.88 -16.12 -0.07
CA TYR A 73 13.58 -15.41 1.17
C TYR A 73 13.07 -16.36 2.25
N SER A 74 13.61 -16.22 3.47
CA SER A 74 13.13 -16.96 4.62
C SER A 74 12.08 -16.17 5.40
N ALA A 75 11.03 -16.86 5.87
CA ALA A 75 10.07 -16.26 6.79
C ALA A 75 10.69 -15.94 8.17
N ALA A 76 11.84 -16.54 8.50
CA ALA A 76 12.57 -16.25 9.73
C ALA A 76 13.29 -14.89 9.70
N ASP A 77 13.55 -14.35 8.49
CA ASP A 77 14.23 -13.07 8.30
C ASP A 77 13.24 -11.90 8.20
N ILE A 78 11.94 -12.17 8.33
CA ILE A 78 10.90 -11.15 8.37
C ILE A 78 10.91 -10.49 9.74
N ASP A 79 10.99 -9.15 9.76
CA ASP A 79 10.77 -8.40 10.99
C ASP A 79 9.26 -8.28 11.25
N VAL A 80 8.78 -9.02 12.24
CA VAL A 80 7.35 -9.09 12.58
C VAL A 80 6.78 -7.73 12.98
N SER A 81 7.58 -6.87 13.61
CA SER A 81 7.16 -5.52 14.05
C SER A 81 6.91 -4.58 12.86
N THR A 82 7.44 -4.91 11.70
CA THR A 82 7.23 -4.16 10.46
C THR A 82 5.98 -4.62 9.70
N ILE A 83 5.25 -5.64 10.20
CA ILE A 83 4.09 -6.17 9.50
C ILE A 83 2.83 -5.36 9.83
N TRP A 84 2.27 -4.73 8.79
CA TRP A 84 1.06 -3.91 8.87
C TRP A 84 0.00 -4.37 7.88
N LEU A 85 -1.26 -4.37 8.32
CA LEU A 85 -2.43 -4.50 7.47
C LEU A 85 -2.93 -3.08 7.10
N ASP A 86 -2.94 -2.79 5.81
CA ASP A 86 -3.25 -1.48 5.22
C ASP A 86 -2.52 -0.30 5.87
N GLY A 87 -1.33 -0.55 6.45
CA GLY A 87 -0.59 0.47 7.21
C GLY A 87 -1.29 0.96 8.48
N ALA A 88 -2.38 0.32 8.91
CA ALA A 88 -3.24 0.78 10.00
C ALA A 88 -3.29 -0.18 11.19
N VAL A 89 -3.18 -1.49 10.95
CA VAL A 89 -3.25 -2.51 12.01
C VAL A 89 -1.94 -3.27 12.07
N GLU A 90 -1.27 -3.21 13.22
CA GLU A 90 -0.04 -3.94 13.51
C GLU A 90 -0.31 -5.44 13.76
N ALA A 91 0.64 -6.28 13.35
CA ALA A 91 0.62 -7.70 13.67
C ALA A 91 0.79 -7.95 15.18
N GLU A 92 -0.03 -8.83 15.77
CA GLU A 92 0.05 -9.13 17.21
C GLU A 92 0.98 -10.31 17.49
N THR A 93 0.97 -11.32 16.63
CA THR A 93 1.87 -12.47 16.74
C THR A 93 2.08 -13.10 15.37
N SER A 94 3.22 -13.76 15.19
CA SER A 94 3.53 -14.53 13.99
C SER A 94 4.05 -15.91 14.35
N GLN A 95 3.93 -16.83 13.40
CA GLN A 95 4.40 -18.19 13.50
C GLN A 95 4.93 -18.61 12.14
N VAL A 96 6.19 -19.05 12.09
CA VAL A 96 6.77 -19.63 10.88
C VAL A 96 6.10 -20.99 10.63
N SER A 97 5.55 -21.16 9.43
CA SER A 97 4.80 -22.37 9.03
C SER A 97 5.52 -23.21 7.96
N GLY A 98 6.69 -22.78 7.52
CA GLY A 98 7.53 -23.45 6.51
C GLY A 98 8.56 -22.50 5.92
N GLU A 99 9.34 -22.98 4.95
CA GLU A 99 10.26 -22.12 4.18
C GLU A 99 9.48 -21.04 3.44
N GLY A 100 9.84 -19.77 3.66
CA GLY A 100 9.15 -18.63 3.08
C GLY A 100 7.70 -18.40 3.53
N LYS A 101 7.14 -19.23 4.43
CA LYS A 101 5.73 -19.15 4.85
C LYS A 101 5.60 -18.66 6.29
N LEU A 102 4.92 -17.52 6.45
CA LEU A 102 4.62 -16.91 7.74
C LEU A 102 3.11 -16.86 7.97
N LEU A 103 2.68 -17.33 9.14
CA LEU A 103 1.32 -17.14 9.64
C LEU A 103 1.32 -15.97 10.61
N VAL A 104 0.63 -14.90 10.26
CA VAL A 104 0.49 -13.71 11.10
C VAL A 104 -0.92 -13.63 11.65
N LYS A 105 -1.07 -13.26 12.92
CA LYS A 105 -2.37 -13.05 13.56
C LYS A 105 -2.52 -11.59 13.91
N PHE A 106 -3.65 -11.04 13.50
CA PHE A 106 -4.09 -9.70 13.82
C PHE A 106 -5.28 -9.77 14.78
N SER A 107 -5.31 -8.85 15.73
CA SER A 107 -6.47 -8.66 16.61
C SER A 107 -7.73 -8.42 15.76
N ARG A 108 -8.76 -9.23 15.99
CA ARG A 108 -10.02 -9.07 15.26
C ARG A 108 -10.70 -7.73 15.57
N ASP A 109 -10.58 -7.23 16.79
CA ASP A 109 -11.16 -5.93 17.17
C ASP A 109 -10.50 -4.79 16.40
N ALA A 110 -9.17 -4.80 16.28
CA ALA A 110 -8.47 -3.78 15.50
C ALA A 110 -8.85 -3.82 14.01
N VAL A 111 -8.87 -5.02 13.41
CA VAL A 111 -9.29 -5.20 12.02
C VAL A 111 -10.76 -4.81 11.81
N LYS A 112 -11.64 -5.11 12.77
CA LYS A 112 -13.06 -4.74 12.72
C LYS A 112 -13.24 -3.22 12.74
N THR A 113 -12.57 -2.53 13.67
CA THR A 113 -12.58 -1.07 13.77
C THR A 113 -12.10 -0.43 12.47
N TYR A 114 -10.98 -0.93 11.92
CA TYR A 114 -10.45 -0.48 10.65
C TYR A 114 -11.47 -0.67 9.51
N ILE A 115 -12.00 -1.89 9.33
CA ILE A 115 -12.99 -2.19 8.28
C ILE A 115 -14.22 -1.31 8.43
N GLN A 116 -14.75 -1.12 9.65
CA GLN A 116 -15.93 -0.27 9.90
C GLN A 116 -15.70 1.18 9.47
N GLY A 117 -14.49 1.70 9.70
CA GLY A 117 -14.07 3.01 9.18
C GLY A 117 -13.99 3.04 7.65
N SER A 118 -13.40 2.01 7.04
CA SER A 118 -13.14 1.97 5.60
C SER A 118 -14.40 1.74 4.73
N ILE A 119 -15.36 0.93 5.17
CA ILE A 119 -16.57 0.61 4.36
C ILE A 119 -17.78 1.50 4.68
N GLY A 120 -17.67 2.37 5.69
CA GLY A 120 -18.73 3.28 6.15
C GLY A 120 -20.07 2.60 6.47
N SER A 121 -21.14 3.40 6.49
CA SER A 121 -22.52 2.97 6.72
C SER A 121 -23.26 2.61 5.43
N THR A 122 -22.65 1.84 4.54
CA THR A 122 -23.35 1.38 3.33
C THR A 122 -24.46 0.38 3.69
N GLY A 123 -25.65 0.51 3.09
CA GLY A 123 -26.83 -0.31 3.41
C GLY A 123 -26.74 -1.81 3.05
N SER A 124 -25.64 -2.24 2.44
CA SER A 124 -25.47 -3.63 2.00
C SER A 124 -25.07 -4.55 3.17
N LYS A 125 -25.80 -5.65 3.35
CA LYS A 125 -25.52 -6.71 4.35
C LYS A 125 -24.13 -7.35 4.19
N PHE A 126 -23.60 -7.32 2.96
CA PHE A 126 -22.27 -7.81 2.61
C PHE A 126 -21.49 -6.75 1.85
N SER A 127 -20.18 -6.73 2.04
CA SER A 127 -19.26 -5.87 1.31
C SER A 127 -17.96 -6.62 1.06
N ASN A 128 -17.27 -6.35 -0.04
CA ASN A 128 -15.94 -6.89 -0.27
C ASN A 128 -14.93 -5.79 0.02
N ILE A 129 -13.84 -6.13 0.70
CA ILE A 129 -12.74 -5.21 0.96
C ILE A 129 -11.45 -5.91 0.55
N ASN A 130 -10.62 -5.18 -0.20
CA ASN A 130 -9.26 -5.58 -0.50
C ASN A 130 -8.36 -5.06 0.61
N LEU A 131 -7.64 -5.95 1.28
CA LEU A 131 -6.70 -5.62 2.33
C LEU A 131 -5.30 -5.92 1.83
N THR A 132 -4.40 -4.97 2.05
CA THR A 132 -2.99 -5.08 1.72
C THR A 132 -2.20 -5.40 2.99
N VAL A 133 -1.22 -6.29 2.89
CA VAL A 133 -0.26 -6.56 3.95
C VAL A 133 1.11 -6.12 3.47
N THR A 134 1.80 -5.35 4.29
CA THR A 134 3.17 -4.90 4.05
C THR A 134 4.06 -5.34 5.21
N GLY A 135 5.33 -5.57 4.91
CA GLY A 135 6.35 -5.78 5.94
C GLY A 135 7.74 -5.73 5.34
N GLU A 136 8.75 -6.03 6.15
CA GLU A 136 10.15 -6.00 5.75
C GLU A 136 10.79 -7.37 5.94
N VAL A 137 11.55 -7.80 4.94
CA VAL A 137 12.42 -8.99 5.00
C VAL A 137 13.82 -8.55 4.56
N THR A 138 14.82 -8.81 5.39
CA THR A 138 16.23 -8.49 5.10
C THR A 138 16.51 -7.07 4.57
N GLY A 139 15.80 -6.05 5.06
CA GLY A 139 15.98 -4.66 4.58
C GLY A 139 15.12 -4.28 3.38
N THR A 140 14.32 -5.21 2.85
CA THR A 140 13.50 -5.03 1.65
C THR A 140 12.02 -5.15 1.99
N THR A 141 11.23 -4.16 1.59
CA THR A 141 9.77 -4.20 1.81
C THR A 141 9.13 -5.26 0.93
N PHE A 142 8.23 -6.06 1.49
CA PHE A 142 7.32 -6.92 0.75
C PHE A 142 5.88 -6.41 0.84
N LYS A 143 5.08 -6.74 -0.16
CA LYS A 143 3.66 -6.38 -0.25
C LYS A 143 2.86 -7.53 -0.83
N GLY A 144 1.70 -7.81 -0.23
CA GLY A 144 0.69 -8.68 -0.81
C GLY A 144 -0.71 -8.16 -0.52
N SER A 145 -1.73 -8.70 -1.17
CA SER A 145 -3.11 -8.29 -0.96
C SER A 145 -4.07 -9.45 -1.12
N ASP A 146 -5.16 -9.43 -0.36
CA ASP A 146 -6.26 -10.39 -0.50
C ASP A 146 -7.60 -9.68 -0.33
N THR A 147 -8.61 -10.20 -1.01
CA THR A 147 -9.97 -9.71 -0.89
C THR A 147 -10.79 -10.63 0.02
N ILE A 148 -11.38 -10.03 1.06
CA ILE A 148 -12.29 -10.72 1.97
C ILE A 148 -13.71 -10.16 1.88
N ARG A 149 -14.67 -11.01 2.21
CA ARG A 149 -16.07 -10.62 2.35
C ARG A 149 -16.35 -10.22 3.79
N VAL A 150 -17.00 -9.08 3.97
CA VAL A 150 -17.43 -8.56 5.25
C VAL A 150 -18.94 -8.76 5.36
N LYS A 151 -19.41 -9.27 6.50
CA LYS A 151 -20.82 -9.36 6.86
C LYS A 151 -21.06 -8.41 8.05
N ARG A 152 -21.96 -7.45 7.85
CA ARG A 152 -22.38 -6.50 8.90
C ARG A 152 -23.25 -7.17 9.96
#